data_AF-F0J845-F1
#
_entry.id   AF-F0J845-F1
#
_cell.length_a   1.000
_cell.length_b   1.000
_cell.length_c   1.000
_cell.angle_alpha   90.00
_cell.angle_beta   90.00
_cell.angle_gamma   90.00
#
_symmetry.space_group_name_H-M   'P 1'
#
loop_
_entity.id
_entity.type
_entity.pdbx_description
1 polymer ?
#
loop_
_entity_poly.entity_id
_entity_poly.type
_entity_poly.pdbx_seq_one_letter_code
_entity_poly.pdbx_strand_id
1 'polypeptide(L)'
;MIRIPISWLEWGARHNLWSRPHFLCREVSEAPLDEEMMPNLVYDEVRGGHRKWAHMLCPRCSEHIQLQTAAGSNWKITCDWLHRPTVQPSIWETEGCGAHFFVRKGRLIWCP
;
A
#
# COMPACT_ATOMS: atom_id res chain seq x y z
N MET A 1 7.46 17.43 6.76
CA MET A 1 7.35 17.14 5.32
C MET A 1 5.88 17.31 4.95
N ILE A 2 5.54 18.26 4.08
CA ILE A 2 4.15 18.58 3.73
C ILE A 2 3.60 17.43 2.87
N ARG A 3 2.58 16.71 3.36
CA ARG A 3 1.84 15.70 2.57
C ARG A 3 0.58 16.35 2.00
N ILE A 4 0.31 16.14 0.71
CA ILE A 4 -0.88 16.69 0.07
C ILE A 4 -2.09 15.87 0.51
N PRO A 5 -3.19 16.47 0.99
CA PRO A 5 -4.37 15.72 1.40
C PRO A 5 -4.89 14.86 0.23
N ILE A 6 -5.28 13.61 0.52
CA ILE A 6 -5.76 12.66 -0.50
C ILE A 6 -6.88 13.26 -1.36
N SER A 7 -7.76 14.07 -0.79
CA SER A 7 -8.84 14.75 -1.50
C SER A 7 -8.36 15.66 -2.64
N TRP A 8 -7.19 16.28 -2.53
CA TRP A 8 -6.60 17.12 -3.58
C TRP A 8 -6.01 16.26 -4.71
N LEU A 9 -5.45 15.10 -4.37
CA LEU A 9 -4.98 14.12 -5.36
C LEU A 9 -6.14 13.57 -6.19
N GLU A 10 -7.26 13.25 -5.53
CA GLU A 10 -8.46 12.80 -6.20
C GLU A 10 -9.03 13.88 -7.12
N TRP A 11 -9.01 15.15 -6.70
CA TRP A 11 -9.40 16.27 -7.56
C TRP A 11 -8.52 16.37 -8.80
N GLY A 12 -7.18 16.29 -8.66
CA GLY A 12 -6.26 16.35 -9.80
C GLY A 12 -6.37 15.16 -10.76
N ALA A 13 -6.62 13.96 -10.23
CA ALA A 13 -6.86 12.76 -11.04
C ALA A 13 -8.15 12.86 -11.86
N ARG A 14 -9.23 13.42 -11.30
CA ARG A 14 -10.50 13.67 -12.04
C ARG A 14 -10.31 14.63 -13.22
N HIS A 15 -9.32 15.52 -13.16
CA HIS A 15 -8.99 16.46 -14.24
C HIS A 15 -7.90 15.95 -15.19
N ASN A 16 -7.62 14.64 -15.17
CA ASN A 16 -6.69 13.95 -16.06
C ASN A 16 -5.24 14.50 -16.06
N LEU A 17 -4.87 15.21 -14.98
CA LEU A 17 -3.52 15.77 -14.86
C LEU A 17 -2.49 14.64 -14.61
N TRP A 18 -2.90 13.53 -13.98
CA TRP A 18 -2.06 12.39 -13.57
C TRP A 18 -2.90 11.10 -13.56
N SER A 19 -2.30 9.93 -13.86
CA SER A 19 -2.99 8.63 -13.76
C SER A 19 -3.37 8.31 -12.31
N ARG A 20 -4.65 7.99 -12.03
CA ARG A 20 -5.11 7.59 -10.69
C ARG A 20 -4.32 6.36 -10.22
N PRO A 21 -3.62 6.43 -9.07
CA PRO A 21 -2.89 5.27 -8.56
C PRO A 21 -3.88 4.18 -8.13
N HIS A 22 -3.49 2.91 -8.29
CA HIS A 22 -4.27 1.77 -7.83
C HIS A 22 -4.25 1.66 -6.31
N PHE A 23 -3.10 1.96 -5.70
CA PHE A 23 -2.92 2.01 -4.26
C PHE A 23 -2.53 3.41 -3.79
N LEU A 24 -3.13 3.84 -2.68
CA LEU A 24 -2.64 4.93 -1.84
C LEU A 24 -2.14 4.37 -0.50
N CYS A 25 -1.28 5.14 0.16
CA CYS A 25 -0.65 4.80 1.42
C CYS A 25 -1.21 5.68 2.53
N ARG A 26 -1.69 5.02 3.59
CA ARG A 26 -2.14 5.65 4.83
C ARG A 26 -1.27 5.14 5.97
N GLU A 27 -0.73 6.06 6.75
CA GLU A 27 0.00 5.71 7.96
C GLU A 27 -0.99 5.48 9.10
N VAL A 28 -0.81 4.39 9.86
CA VAL A 28 -1.65 4.03 11.00
C VAL A 28 -0.77 3.69 12.20
N SER A 29 -1.26 3.97 13.41
CA SER A 29 -0.55 3.65 14.65
C SER A 29 -0.77 2.22 15.13
N GLU A 30 -1.79 1.54 14.62
CA GLU A 30 -2.18 0.18 15.00
C GLU A 30 -2.64 -0.59 13.77
N ALA A 31 -2.61 -1.92 13.86
CA ALA A 31 -3.06 -2.78 12.78
C ALA A 31 -4.56 -2.53 12.55
N PRO A 32 -5.02 -2.29 11.30
CA PRO A 32 -6.44 -2.14 11.01
C PRO A 32 -7.17 -3.46 11.23
N LEU A 33 -8.44 -3.38 11.62
CA LEU A 33 -9.34 -4.54 11.55
C LEU A 33 -9.68 -4.84 10.09
N ASP A 34 -9.90 -6.10 9.74
CA ASP A 34 -10.20 -6.54 8.36
C ASP A 34 -11.39 -5.77 7.76
N GLU A 35 -12.42 -5.51 8.58
CA GLU A 35 -13.64 -4.78 8.19
C GLU A 35 -13.40 -3.29 7.87
N GLU A 36 -12.31 -2.71 8.39
CA GLU A 36 -11.93 -1.31 8.18
C GLU A 36 -11.04 -1.12 6.94
N MET A 37 -10.61 -2.23 6.33
CA MET A 37 -9.67 -2.22 5.22
C MET A 37 -10.35 -1.93 3.88
N MET A 38 -9.69 -1.11 3.05
CA MET A 38 -10.19 -0.74 1.72
C MET A 38 -9.32 -1.33 0.59
N PRO A 39 -9.90 -1.81 -0.54
CA PRO A 39 -9.18 -2.49 -1.65
C PRO A 39 -8.11 -1.67 -2.40
N ASN A 40 -7.94 -0.40 -2.07
CA ASN A 40 -6.99 0.51 -2.73
C ASN A 40 -6.10 1.25 -1.72
N LEU A 41 -6.07 0.79 -0.47
CA LEU A 41 -5.21 1.34 0.57
C LEU A 41 -4.17 0.32 1.02
N VAL A 42 -2.94 0.80 1.15
CA VAL A 42 -1.88 0.16 1.92
C VAL A 42 -1.76 0.93 3.23
N TYR A 43 -1.92 0.23 4.35
CA TYR A 43 -1.78 0.79 5.69
C TYR A 43 -0.34 0.54 6.16
N ASP A 44 0.48 1.59 6.25
CA ASP A 44 1.85 1.55 6.79
C ASP A 44 1.76 1.71 8.31
N GLU A 45 1.90 0.62 9.04
CA GLU A 45 1.80 0.60 10.50
C GLU A 45 3.11 1.10 11.12
N VAL A 46 3.03 2.26 11.77
CA VAL A 46 4.16 2.93 12.40
C VAL A 46 3.87 3.14 13.88
N ARG A 47 4.67 2.52 14.75
CA ARG A 47 4.59 2.67 16.22
C ARG A 47 5.85 3.31 16.75
N GLY A 48 5.69 4.43 17.45
CA GLY A 48 6.81 5.18 18.04
C GLY A 48 7.85 5.62 16.99
N GLY A 49 7.41 5.96 15.77
CA GLY A 49 8.30 6.34 14.67
C GLY A 49 8.98 5.17 13.94
N HIS A 50 8.72 3.93 14.35
CA HIS A 50 9.26 2.73 13.73
C HIS A 50 8.18 1.95 12.98
N ARG A 51 8.46 1.61 11.71
CA ARG A 51 7.62 0.71 10.93
C ARG A 51 7.55 -0.68 11.57
N LYS A 52 6.37 -1.30 11.48
CA LYS A 52 6.10 -2.63 12.00
C LYS A 52 5.61 -3.54 10.88
N TRP A 53 4.51 -3.15 10.26
CA TRP A 53 3.81 -3.93 9.24
C TRP A 53 3.32 -3.04 8.11
N ALA A 54 3.08 -3.64 6.94
CA ALA A 54 2.24 -3.07 5.91
C ALA A 54 1.04 -4.00 5.69
N HIS A 55 -0.16 -3.44 5.71
CA HIS A 55 -1.40 -4.17 5.51
C HIS A 55 -2.07 -3.73 4.22
N MET A 56 -2.59 -4.68 3.45
CA MET A 56 -3.41 -4.38 2.28
C MET A 56 -4.32 -5.54 1.95
N LEU A 57 -5.40 -5.27 1.23
CA LEU A 57 -6.22 -6.33 0.67
C LEU A 57 -5.62 -6.78 -0.66
N CYS A 58 -5.59 -8.10 -0.87
CA CYS A 58 -5.15 -8.68 -2.13
C CYS A 58 -6.03 -8.13 -3.28
N PRO A 59 -5.45 -7.58 -4.36
CA PRO A 59 -6.23 -7.02 -5.46
C PRO A 59 -7.00 -8.08 -6.28
N ARG A 60 -6.76 -9.38 -6.03
CA ARG A 60 -7.45 -10.48 -6.71
C ARG A 60 -8.56 -11.11 -5.85
N CYS A 61 -8.26 -11.48 -4.60
CA CYS A 61 -9.21 -12.19 -3.72
C CYS A 61 -9.65 -11.40 -2.49
N SER A 62 -9.15 -10.18 -2.30
CA SER A 62 -9.43 -9.34 -1.13
C SER A 62 -8.97 -9.91 0.21
N GLU A 63 -8.13 -10.93 0.22
CA GLU A 63 -7.54 -11.47 1.45
C GLU A 63 -6.54 -10.50 2.07
N HIS A 64 -6.44 -10.52 3.41
CA HIS A 64 -5.55 -9.64 4.15
C HIS A 64 -4.09 -10.05 3.98
N ILE A 65 -3.33 -9.23 3.27
CA ILE A 65 -1.88 -9.38 3.14
C ILE A 65 -1.20 -8.57 4.24
N GLN A 66 -0.36 -9.23 5.03
CA GLN A 66 0.44 -8.64 6.10
C GLN A 66 1.93 -8.81 5.79
N LEU A 67 2.67 -7.71 5.66
CA LEU A 67 4.10 -7.72 5.34
C LEU A 67 4.89 -7.12 6.50
N GLN A 68 5.86 -7.85 7.07
CA GLN A 68 6.70 -7.32 8.14
C GLN A 68 7.67 -6.27 7.59
N THR A 69 7.52 -4.99 7.98
CA THR A 69 8.33 -3.86 7.46
C THR A 69 9.28 -3.26 8.50
N ALA A 70 9.39 -3.90 9.67
CA ALA A 70 10.36 -3.55 10.69
C ALA A 70 11.81 -3.61 10.16
N ALA A 71 12.71 -2.86 10.80
CA ALA A 71 14.13 -2.84 10.42
C ALA A 71 14.72 -4.26 10.40
N GLY A 72 15.43 -4.59 9.31
CA GLY A 72 16.01 -5.92 9.09
C GLY A 72 15.10 -6.92 8.39
N SER A 73 13.84 -6.59 8.11
CA SER A 73 12.97 -7.45 7.31
C SER A 73 13.33 -7.41 5.82
N ASN A 74 12.88 -8.44 5.09
CA ASN A 74 13.01 -8.50 3.63
C ASN A 74 12.04 -7.56 2.91
N TRP A 75 11.00 -7.07 3.60
CA TRP A 75 10.00 -6.19 3.02
C TRP A 75 10.28 -4.73 3.34
N LYS A 76 10.26 -3.90 2.31
CA LYS A 76 10.43 -2.45 2.42
C LYS A 76 9.23 -1.78 1.80
N ILE A 77 8.63 -0.86 2.54
CA ILE A 77 7.63 0.06 2.02
C ILE A 77 8.20 1.48 2.01
N THR A 78 7.88 2.23 0.97
CA THR A 78 8.11 3.68 0.93
C THR A 78 6.84 4.34 0.42
N CYS A 79 6.49 5.49 0.98
CA CYS A 79 5.34 6.27 0.55
C CYS A 79 5.84 7.65 0.15
N ASP A 80 5.59 8.04 -1.10
CA ASP A 80 5.99 9.35 -1.60
C ASP A 80 5.06 10.46 -1.11
N TRP A 81 5.40 11.71 -1.44
CA TRP A 81 4.64 12.90 -1.05
C TRP A 81 3.21 12.97 -1.64
N LEU A 82 2.89 12.09 -2.60
CA LEU A 82 1.57 11.92 -3.19
C LEU A 82 0.84 10.71 -2.60
N HIS A 83 1.27 10.22 -1.43
CA HIS A 83 0.70 9.05 -0.78
C HIS A 83 0.78 7.78 -1.65
N ARG A 84 1.73 7.65 -2.56
CA ARG A 84 1.81 6.46 -3.41
C ARG A 84 2.81 5.46 -2.85
N PRO A 85 2.38 4.23 -2.49
CA PRO A 85 3.28 3.23 -1.93
C PRO A 85 4.17 2.61 -3.00
N THR A 86 5.37 2.21 -2.59
CA THR A 86 6.23 1.26 -3.30
C THR A 86 6.62 0.18 -2.30
N VAL A 87 6.30 -1.07 -2.60
CA VAL A 87 6.57 -2.25 -1.74
C VAL A 87 7.59 -3.13 -2.42
N GLN A 88 8.71 -3.42 -1.78
CA GLN A 88 9.79 -4.27 -2.31
C GLN A 88 10.03 -5.45 -1.36
N PRO A 89 10.23 -6.68 -1.86
CA PRO A 89 10.19 -7.13 -3.28
C PRO A 89 8.75 -7.22 -3.86
N SER A 90 8.51 -8.03 -4.90
CA SER A 90 7.15 -8.39 -5.33
C SER A 90 6.44 -9.18 -4.23
N ILE A 91 5.13 -9.01 -4.16
CA ILE A 91 4.23 -9.76 -3.29
C ILE A 91 3.77 -11.00 -4.04
N TRP A 92 4.01 -12.17 -3.44
CA TRP A 92 3.54 -13.46 -3.96
C TRP A 92 2.73 -14.16 -2.89
N GLU A 93 1.42 -14.25 -3.12
CA GLU A 93 0.47 -14.92 -2.23
C GLU A 93 0.33 -16.38 -2.66
N THR A 94 1.10 -17.28 -2.05
CA THR A 94 1.14 -18.71 -2.44
C THR A 94 0.04 -19.54 -1.80
N GLU A 95 -0.44 -19.15 -0.61
CA GLU A 95 -1.44 -19.93 0.14
C GLU A 95 -2.88 -19.54 -0.25
N GLY A 96 -3.09 -18.30 -0.69
CA GLY A 96 -4.39 -17.82 -1.19
C GLY A 96 -4.58 -18.00 -2.69
N CYS A 97 -4.90 -16.91 -3.38
CA CYS A 97 -5.31 -16.92 -4.81
C CYS A 97 -4.17 -16.97 -5.85
N GLY A 98 -2.93 -17.26 -5.42
CA GLY A 98 -1.77 -17.27 -6.32
C GLY A 98 -1.43 -15.90 -6.90
N ALA A 99 -1.78 -14.80 -6.23
CA ALA A 99 -1.52 -13.46 -6.73
C ALA A 99 -0.02 -13.16 -6.68
N HIS A 100 0.56 -12.73 -7.81
CA HIS A 100 1.97 -12.32 -7.87
C HIS A 100 2.08 -10.96 -8.56
N PHE A 101 2.51 -9.94 -7.81
CA PHE A 101 2.53 -8.57 -8.32
C PHE A 101 3.55 -7.68 -7.61
N PHE A 102 3.88 -6.57 -8.26
CA PHE A 102 4.62 -5.46 -7.68
C PHE A 102 3.68 -4.29 -7.38
N VAL A 103 3.98 -3.55 -6.30
CA VAL A 103 3.44 -2.21 -6.05
C VAL A 103 4.56 -1.19 -6.23
N ARG A 104 4.41 -0.28 -7.20
CA ARG A 104 5.44 0.72 -7.57
C ARG A 104 4.78 2.09 -7.79
N LYS A 105 5.11 3.07 -6.95
CA LYS A 105 4.50 4.42 -6.97
C LYS A 105 2.98 4.35 -7.11
N GLY A 106 2.35 3.49 -6.31
CA GLY A 106 0.90 3.28 -6.26
C GLY A 106 0.33 2.50 -7.45
N ARG A 107 1.14 2.04 -8.39
CA ARG A 107 0.70 1.18 -9.51
C ARG A 107 0.79 -0.28 -9.12
N LEU A 108 -0.26 -1.04 -9.46
CA LEU A 108 -0.28 -2.49 -9.44
C LEU A 108 0.30 -3.01 -10.77
N ILE A 109 1.31 -3.88 -10.69
CA ILE A 109 1.98 -4.47 -11.86
C ILE A 109 2.03 -5.97 -11.65
N TRP A 110 1.22 -6.73 -12.38
CA TRP A 110 1.20 -8.19 -12.31
C TRP A 110 2.50 -8.78 -12.85
N CYS A 111 2.99 -9.82 -12.18
CA CYS A 111 4.03 -10.68 -12.73
C CYS A 111 3.42 -11.61 -13.80
N PRO A 112 4.22 -12.04 -14.79
CA PRO A 112 3.81 -13.04 -15.78
C PRO A 112 3.38 -14.37 -15.15
#